data_AF-A0A9P5YM95-F1
#
_entry.id   AF-A0A9P5YM95-F1
#
_cell.length_a   1.000
_cell.length_b   1.000
_cell.length_c   1.000
_cell.angle_alpha   90.00
_cell.angle_beta   90.00
_cell.angle_gamma   90.00
#
_symmetry.space_group_name_H-M   'P 1'
#
loop_
_entity.id
_entity.type
_entity.pdbx_description
1 polymer ?
#
loop_
_entity_poly.entity_id
_entity_poly.type
_entity_poly.pdbx_seq_one_letter_code
_entity_poly.pdbx_strand_id
1 'polypeptide(L)'
;PEDIDLFLPSRLPAHRREAACIHGLSKMEAQLRNAQCLNALANLHSTLHLKTRMILFKNSNVRGQREGTRSCAVIDGVHQQALHSVDKYCAARDALLSLSGPGSWEKALQPLLNANIRSYMDPKG
;
A
#
# COMPACT_ATOMS: atom_id res chain seq x y z
N PRO A 1 1.74 14.34 28.04
CA PRO A 1 1.97 13.24 27.09
C PRO A 1 3.47 12.99 26.93
N GLU A 2 3.95 11.84 27.38
CA GLU A 2 5.36 11.46 27.20
C GLU A 2 5.57 11.07 25.72
N ASP A 3 6.30 11.90 25.00
CA ASP A 3 6.68 11.70 23.60
C ASP A 3 7.93 10.81 23.57
N ILE A 4 7.72 9.51 23.79
CA ILE A 4 8.80 8.52 23.73
C ILE A 4 8.83 7.97 22.30
N ASP A 5 9.93 8.24 21.60
CA ASP A 5 10.18 7.70 20.27
C ASP A 5 10.20 6.16 20.32
N LEU A 6 9.14 5.56 19.76
CA LEU A 6 9.03 4.11 19.61
C LEU A 6 9.88 3.64 18.43
N PHE A 7 11.06 3.10 18.72
CA PHE A 7 11.93 2.48 17.72
C PHE A 7 11.48 1.05 17.42
N LEU A 8 11.10 0.81 16.16
CA LEU A 8 10.80 -0.52 15.66
C LEU A 8 12.11 -1.27 15.29
N PRO A 9 12.19 -2.59 15.51
CA PRO A 9 13.36 -3.40 15.14
C PRO A 9 13.82 -3.19 13.69
N SER A 10 12.90 -3.04 12.74
CA SER A 10 13.21 -2.77 11.32
C SER A 10 14.04 -1.50 11.09
N ARG A 11 13.93 -0.51 11.98
CA ARG A 11 14.65 0.77 11.91
C ARG A 11 16.05 0.70 12.53
N LEU A 12 16.35 -0.37 13.26
CA LEU A 12 17.66 -0.63 13.85
C LEU A 12 18.57 -1.38 12.86
N PRO A 13 19.89 -1.13 12.87
CA PRO A 13 20.86 -1.96 12.14
C PRO A 13 20.83 -3.40 12.65
N ALA A 14 20.98 -4.38 11.75
CA ALA A 14 20.91 -5.80 12.09
C ALA A 14 21.79 -6.18 13.29
N HIS A 15 23.02 -5.66 13.36
CA HIS A 15 23.97 -5.93 14.45
C HIS A 15 23.55 -5.39 15.83
N ARG A 16 22.62 -4.42 15.89
CA ARG A 16 22.11 -3.86 17.17
C ARG A 16 20.78 -4.48 17.60
N ARG A 17 20.08 -5.18 16.72
CA ARG A 17 18.74 -5.71 17.02
C ARG A 17 18.77 -6.77 18.11
N GLU A 18 19.77 -7.66 18.10
CA GLU A 18 19.88 -8.70 19.13
C GLU A 18 20.21 -8.13 20.51
N ALA A 19 20.94 -7.01 20.57
CA ALA A 19 21.29 -6.35 21.83
C ALA A 19 20.20 -5.41 22.35
N ALA A 20 19.40 -4.79 21.47
CA ALA A 20 18.40 -3.79 21.83
C ALA A 20 16.96 -4.33 21.88
N CYS A 21 16.66 -5.44 21.20
CA CYS A 21 15.32 -6.00 21.11
C CYS A 21 15.19 -7.29 21.93
N ILE A 22 14.01 -7.49 22.50
CA ILE A 22 13.64 -8.76 23.16
C ILE A 22 13.72 -9.89 22.14
N HIS A 23 14.19 -11.07 22.57
CA HIS A 23 14.25 -12.26 21.72
C HIS A 23 12.89 -12.53 21.05
N GLY A 24 12.91 -12.71 19.73
CA GLY A 24 11.71 -12.98 18.93
C GLY A 24 10.95 -11.74 18.47
N LEU A 25 11.23 -10.54 19.00
CA LEU A 25 10.52 -9.31 18.60
C LEU A 25 10.70 -8.99 17.11
N SER A 26 11.91 -9.16 16.57
CA SER A 26 12.18 -8.99 15.14
C SER A 26 11.37 -9.95 14.25
N LYS A 27 11.12 -11.18 14.74
CA LYS A 27 10.32 -12.18 14.04
C LYS A 27 8.83 -11.83 14.08
N MET A 28 8.34 -11.36 15.23
CA MET A 28 6.97 -10.86 15.36
C MET A 28 6.74 -9.66 14.45
N GLU A 29 7.68 -8.71 14.41
CA GLU A 29 7.58 -7.57 13.50
C GLU A 29 7.60 -8.05 12.04
N ALA A 30 8.46 -8.99 11.66
CA ALA A 30 8.47 -9.52 10.29
C ALA A 30 7.11 -10.13 9.89
N GLN A 31 6.46 -10.88 10.79
CA GLN A 31 5.10 -11.40 10.55
C GLN A 31 4.07 -10.28 10.40
N LEU A 32 4.15 -9.25 11.25
CA LEU A 32 3.30 -8.06 11.14
C LEU A 32 3.50 -7.34 9.79
N ARG A 33 4.76 -7.14 9.36
CA ARG A 33 5.07 -6.49 8.07
C ARG A 33 4.56 -7.30 6.88
N ASN A 34 4.67 -8.62 6.94
CA ASN A 34 4.10 -9.49 5.91
C ASN A 34 2.56 -9.34 5.83
N ALA A 35 1.87 -9.40 6.98
CA ALA A 35 0.43 -9.17 7.04
C ALA A 35 0.02 -7.77 6.52
N GLN A 36 0.81 -6.74 6.84
CA GLN A 36 0.61 -5.38 6.32
C GLN A 36 0.76 -5.32 4.79
N CYS A 37 1.76 -6.00 4.23
CA CYS A 37 1.94 -6.08 2.78
C CYS A 37 0.73 -6.73 2.09
N LEU A 38 0.27 -7.88 2.60
CA LEU A 38 -0.88 -8.60 2.06
C LEU A 38 -2.17 -7.76 2.15
N ASN A 39 -2.41 -7.11 3.29
CA ASN A 39 -3.57 -6.25 3.47
C ASN A 39 -3.51 -5.01 2.55
N ALA A 40 -2.33 -4.39 2.40
CA ALA A 40 -2.15 -3.27 1.49
C ALA A 40 -2.42 -3.65 0.03
N LEU A 41 -1.97 -4.83 -0.41
CA LEU A 41 -2.28 -5.36 -1.75
C LEU A 41 -3.78 -5.63 -1.93
N ALA A 42 -4.43 -6.25 -0.94
CA ALA A 42 -5.88 -6.49 -0.99
C ALA A 42 -6.66 -5.17 -1.11
N ASN A 43 -6.31 -4.18 -0.29
CA ASN A 43 -6.91 -2.84 -0.36
C ASN A 43 -6.66 -2.16 -1.69
N LEU A 44 -5.45 -2.28 -2.25
CA LEU A 44 -5.13 -1.74 -3.56
C LEU A 44 -6.02 -2.37 -4.65
N HIS A 45 -6.15 -3.69 -4.66
CA HIS A 45 -7.02 -4.38 -5.62
C HIS A 45 -8.48 -3.94 -5.48
N SER A 46 -9.04 -3.92 -4.27
CA SER A 46 -10.40 -3.46 -4.02
C SER A 46 -10.63 -2.02 -4.48
N THR A 47 -9.66 -1.14 -4.20
CA THR A 47 -9.72 0.28 -4.58
C THR A 47 -9.69 0.45 -6.10
N LEU A 48 -8.84 -0.30 -6.81
CA LEU A 48 -8.79 -0.31 -8.27
C LEU A 48 -10.10 -0.82 -8.87
N HIS A 49 -10.65 -1.92 -8.35
CA HIS A 49 -11.96 -2.43 -8.79
C HIS A 49 -13.09 -1.41 -8.58
N LEU A 50 -13.09 -0.71 -7.44
CA LEU A 50 -14.05 0.34 -7.14
C LEU A 50 -13.92 1.50 -8.13
N LYS A 51 -12.70 1.99 -8.37
CA LYS A 51 -12.40 3.05 -9.33
C LYS A 51 -12.91 2.70 -10.73
N THR A 52 -12.64 1.48 -11.18
CA THR A 52 -13.13 0.95 -12.47
C THR A 52 -14.65 1.01 -12.57
N ARG A 53 -15.37 0.53 -11.55
CA ARG A 53 -16.84 0.59 -11.52
C ARG A 53 -17.37 2.01 -11.51
N MET A 54 -16.73 2.92 -10.77
CA MET A 54 -17.12 4.33 -10.73
C MET A 54 -16.94 5.03 -12.08
N ILE A 55 -15.84 4.74 -12.79
CA ILE A 55 -15.58 5.31 -14.12
C ILE A 55 -16.61 4.78 -15.14
N LEU A 56 -16.89 3.48 -15.14
CA LEU A 56 -17.95 2.91 -15.99
C LEU A 56 -19.32 3.52 -15.67
N PHE A 57 -19.66 3.65 -14.38
CA PHE A 57 -20.93 4.27 -13.96
C PHE A 57 -21.01 5.73 -14.39
N LYS A 58 -19.93 6.50 -14.23
CA LYS A 58 -19.85 7.89 -14.69
C LYS A 58 -20.09 7.97 -16.20
N ASN A 59 -19.36 7.18 -16.99
CA ASN A 59 -19.44 7.20 -18.45
C ASN A 59 -20.86 6.85 -18.95
N SER A 60 -21.59 5.96 -18.27
CA SER A 60 -22.96 5.59 -18.63
C SER A 60 -24.04 6.58 -18.19
N ASN A 61 -23.77 7.46 -17.20
CA ASN A 61 -24.80 8.29 -16.57
C ASN A 61 -24.62 9.80 -16.75
N VAL A 62 -23.48 10.27 -17.29
CA VAL A 62 -23.25 11.71 -17.51
C VAL A 62 -24.19 12.22 -18.61
N ARG A 63 -25.21 12.99 -18.20
CA ARG A 63 -26.11 13.76 -19.09
C ARG A 63 -26.00 15.29 -18.92
N GLY A 64 -24.98 15.80 -18.19
CA GLY A 64 -24.73 17.23 -18.02
C GLY A 64 -23.49 17.58 -17.18
N GLN A 65 -23.03 18.85 -17.25
CA GLN A 65 -21.73 19.31 -16.75
C GLN A 65 -21.58 19.33 -15.21
N ARG A 66 -22.66 19.58 -14.46
CA ARG A 66 -22.63 19.75 -12.99
C ARG A 66 -22.53 18.44 -12.21
N GLU A 67 -23.01 17.32 -12.76
CA GLU A 67 -22.88 15.98 -12.16
C GLU A 67 -21.48 15.39 -12.36
N GLY A 68 -20.74 15.89 -13.36
CA GLY A 68 -19.36 15.47 -13.65
C GLY A 68 -18.36 15.83 -12.55
N THR A 69 -18.44 17.03 -11.96
CA THR A 69 -17.45 17.52 -10.99
C THR A 69 -17.49 16.77 -9.66
N ARG A 70 -18.68 16.51 -9.11
CA ARG A 70 -18.82 15.71 -7.87
C ARG A 70 -18.35 14.26 -8.08
N SER A 71 -18.66 13.68 -9.23
CA SER A 71 -18.24 12.32 -9.56
C SER A 71 -16.72 12.22 -9.75
N CYS A 72 -16.09 13.22 -10.38
CA CYS A 72 -14.63 13.29 -10.48
C CYS A 72 -13.96 13.39 -9.10
N ALA A 73 -14.46 14.25 -8.19
CA ALA A 73 -13.88 14.39 -6.85
C ALA A 73 -13.90 13.07 -6.05
N VAL A 74 -14.96 12.27 -6.19
CA VAL A 74 -15.04 10.93 -5.55
C VAL A 74 -14.02 9.96 -6.17
N ILE A 75 -13.89 9.95 -7.50
CA ILE A 75 -12.91 9.11 -8.22
C ILE A 75 -11.48 9.49 -7.82
N ASP A 76 -11.19 10.78 -7.67
CA ASP A 76 -9.89 11.27 -7.23
C ASP A 76 -9.58 10.86 -5.78
N GLY A 77 -10.58 10.91 -4.88
CA GLY A 77 -10.43 10.40 -3.51
C GLY A 77 -10.09 8.90 -3.46
N VAL A 78 -10.76 8.10 -4.28
CA VAL A 78 -10.44 6.66 -4.43
C VAL A 78 -9.04 6.47 -5.01
N HIS A 79 -8.61 7.32 -5.94
CA HIS A 79 -7.24 7.27 -6.45
C HIS A 79 -6.20 7.57 -5.36
N GLN A 80 -6.45 8.57 -4.50
CA GLN A 80 -5.57 8.86 -3.36
C GLN A 80 -5.49 7.70 -2.37
N GLN A 81 -6.60 7.00 -2.13
CA GLN A 81 -6.61 5.79 -1.30
C GLN A 81 -5.74 4.66 -1.89
N ALA A 82 -5.71 4.54 -3.22
CA ALA A 82 -4.85 3.57 -3.91
C ALA A 82 -3.37 3.93 -3.70
N LEU A 83 -2.99 5.20 -3.88
CA LEU A 83 -1.62 5.68 -3.64
C LEU A 83 -1.18 5.43 -2.20
N HIS A 84 -2.05 5.74 -1.23
CA HIS A 84 -1.74 5.49 0.18
C HIS A 84 -1.56 3.99 0.49
N SER A 85 -2.27 3.11 -0.21
CA SER A 85 -2.08 1.66 -0.09
C SER A 85 -0.74 1.20 -0.67
N VAL A 86 -0.29 1.83 -1.75
CA VAL A 86 1.04 1.60 -2.35
C VAL A 86 2.15 2.03 -1.40
N ASP A 87 2.04 3.22 -0.81
CA ASP A 87 3.04 3.72 0.14
C ASP A 87 3.17 2.79 1.36
N LYS A 88 2.02 2.34 1.90
CA LYS A 88 1.98 1.35 3.00
C LYS A 88 2.64 0.04 2.61
N TYR A 89 2.37 -0.45 1.39
CA TYR A 89 2.98 -1.67 0.89
C TYR A 89 4.50 -1.53 0.78
N CYS A 90 5.00 -0.46 0.14
CA CYS A 90 6.43 -0.22 -0.03
C CYS A 90 7.14 -0.11 1.33
N ALA A 91 6.62 0.71 2.24
CA ALA A 91 7.20 0.86 3.57
C ALA A 91 7.20 -0.45 4.38
N ALA A 92 6.13 -1.24 4.31
CA ALA A 92 6.06 -2.53 4.99
C ALA A 92 7.03 -3.55 4.35
N ARG A 93 7.17 -3.55 3.03
CA ARG A 93 8.08 -4.42 2.29
C ARG A 93 9.54 -4.11 2.59
N ASP A 94 9.91 -2.84 2.65
CA ASP A 94 11.27 -2.41 2.97
C ASP A 94 11.65 -2.77 4.42
N ALA A 95 10.69 -2.63 5.35
CA ALA A 95 10.87 -3.08 6.72
C ALA A 95 11.01 -4.61 6.80
N LEU A 96 10.20 -5.36 6.04
CA LEU A 96 10.29 -6.82 5.96
C LEU A 96 11.63 -7.29 5.40
N LEU A 97 12.12 -6.63 4.34
CA LEU A 97 13.43 -6.89 3.75
C LEU A 97 14.55 -6.61 4.74
N SER A 98 14.44 -5.50 5.47
CA SER A 98 15.41 -5.14 6.51
C SER A 98 15.46 -6.18 7.62
N LEU A 99 14.33 -6.78 8.00
CA LEU A 99 14.21 -7.75 9.09
C LEU A 99 14.58 -9.18 8.70
N SER A 100 14.03 -9.66 7.60
CA SER A 100 14.11 -11.07 7.19
C SER A 100 15.19 -11.32 6.15
N GLY A 101 15.75 -10.26 5.56
CA GLY A 101 16.66 -10.34 4.43
C GLY A 101 15.95 -10.81 3.14
N PRO A 102 16.72 -10.92 2.04
CA PRO A 102 16.21 -11.46 0.79
C PRO A 102 15.84 -12.94 0.95
N GLY A 103 14.72 -13.36 0.35
CA GLY A 103 14.24 -14.73 0.51
C GLY A 103 13.06 -15.09 -0.39
N SER A 104 12.50 -16.28 -0.16
CA SER A 104 11.37 -16.81 -0.93
C SER A 104 10.13 -15.92 -0.88
N TRP A 105 9.96 -15.15 0.20
CA TRP A 105 8.84 -14.24 0.41
C TRP A 105 8.78 -13.12 -0.66
N GLU A 106 9.91 -12.73 -1.26
CA GLU A 106 9.94 -11.72 -2.33
C GLU A 106 9.22 -12.17 -3.60
N LYS A 107 9.12 -13.49 -3.81
CA LYS A 107 8.34 -14.05 -4.94
C LYS A 107 6.85 -13.81 -4.76
N ALA A 108 6.37 -13.84 -3.51
CA ALA A 108 4.97 -13.56 -3.18
C ALA A 108 4.70 -12.06 -3.08
N LEU A 109 5.65 -11.28 -2.55
CA LEU A 109 5.56 -9.84 -2.35
C LEU A 109 6.57 -9.11 -3.24
N GLN A 110 6.22 -8.96 -4.52
CA GLN A 110 7.07 -8.28 -5.51
C GLN A 110 7.03 -6.76 -5.37
N PRO A 111 8.09 -6.02 -5.74
CA PRO A 111 8.05 -4.57 -5.78
C PRO A 111 6.87 -4.08 -6.63
N LEU A 112 6.08 -3.13 -6.11
CA LEU A 112 5.00 -2.52 -6.90
C LEU A 112 5.63 -1.57 -7.92
N LEU A 113 5.61 -1.97 -9.19
CA LEU A 113 5.97 -1.07 -10.28
C LEU A 113 4.85 -0.05 -10.49
N ASN A 114 5.21 1.24 -10.60
CA ASN A 114 4.26 2.31 -10.93
C ASN A 114 3.43 2.04 -12.20
N ALA A 115 3.92 1.20 -13.11
CA ALA A 115 3.19 0.74 -14.28
C ALA A 115 1.91 -0.04 -13.92
N ASN A 116 1.92 -0.83 -12.85
CA ASN A 116 0.77 -1.62 -12.40
C ASN A 116 -0.35 -0.74 -11.85
N ILE A 117 -0.03 0.46 -11.35
CA ILE A 117 -0.99 1.44 -10.85
C ILE A 117 -1.56 2.30 -11.99
N ARG A 118 -0.77 2.50 -13.06
CA ARG A 118 -1.12 3.34 -14.23
C ARG A 118 -2.05 2.69 -15.25
N SER A 119 -2.25 1.38 -15.21
CA SER A 119 -3.01 0.65 -16.25
C SER A 119 -4.49 1.07 -16.37
N TYR A 120 -5.02 1.87 -15.44
CA TYR A 120 -6.38 2.39 -15.52
C TYR A 120 -6.42 3.89 -15.87
N MET A 121 -5.73 4.27 -16.95
CA MET A 121 -6.06 5.50 -17.67
C MET A 121 -7.12 5.11 -18.71
N ASP A 122 -8.28 5.77 -18.62
CA ASP A 122 -9.39 5.72 -19.59
C ASP A 122 -8.86 5.54 -21.03
N PRO A 123 -9.45 4.66 -21.85
CA PRO A 123 -9.19 4.69 -23.28
C PRO A 123 -9.61 6.07 -23.77
N LYS A 124 -8.62 6.90 -24.09
CA LYS A 124 -8.84 8.22 -24.65
C LYS A 124 -9.52 8.06 -26.01
N GLY A 125 -10.67 8.74 -26.15
CA GLY A 125 -11.23 9.20 -27.43
C GLY A 125 -12.25 8.28 -28.03
#